data_AF-A0A0B6YUU4-F1
#
_entry.id   AF-A0A0B6YUU4-F1
#
_cell.length_a   1.000
_cell.length_b   1.000
_cell.length_c   1.000
_cell.angle_alpha   90.00
_cell.angle_beta   90.00
_cell.angle_gamma   90.00
#
_symmetry.space_group_name_H-M   'P 1'
#
loop_
_entity.id
_entity.type
_entity.pdbx_description
1 polymer ?
#
loop_
_entity_poly.entity_id
_entity_poly.type
_entity_poly.pdbx_seq_one_letter_code
_entity_poly.pdbx_strand_id
1 'polypeptide(L)'
;EREKLMLSIEQEILREHARAARAMANQTLPFSVCTILREEEIYNQQELEQVEDRDKNVRSRYNGRQFLSWLQDVDDKYEKIKQLLLLRHHHEAESLYA
;
A
#
# COMPACT_ATOMS: atom_id res chain seq x y z
N GLU A 1 21.32 3.77 -1.14
CA GLU A 1 20.16 2.99 -1.66
C GLU A 1 19.54 2.04 -0.63
N ARG A 2 20.35 1.33 0.17
CA ARG A 2 19.86 0.49 1.28
C ARG A 2 18.85 1.19 2.20
N GLU A 3 19.19 2.37 2.72
CA GLU A 3 18.32 3.10 3.65
C GLU A 3 16.99 3.53 3.01
N LYS A 4 17.04 3.96 1.74
CA LYS A 4 15.84 4.29 0.97
C LYS A 4 14.93 3.07 0.81
N LEU A 5 15.51 1.90 0.52
CA LEU A 5 14.76 0.65 0.44
C LEU A 5 14.15 0.27 1.79
N MET A 6 14.89 0.44 2.89
CA MET A 6 14.44 0.16 4.26
C MET A 6 13.28 1.07 4.68
N LEU A 7 13.42 2.38 4.45
CA LEU A 7 12.35 3.34 4.72
C LEU A 7 11.11 3.04 3.88
N SER A 8 11.30 2.64 2.61
CA SER A 8 10.17 2.28 1.74
C SER A 8 9.38 1.10 2.29
N ILE A 9 10.05 0.04 2.77
CA ILE A 9 9.38 -1.15 3.31
C ILE A 9 8.70 -0.87 4.64
N GLU A 10 9.35 -0.13 5.54
CA GLU A 10 8.75 0.29 6.83
C GLU A 10 7.47 1.08 6.60
N GLN A 11 7.47 1.99 5.62
CA GLN A 11 6.29 2.78 5.27
C GLN A 11 5.15 1.93 4.68
N GLU A 12 5.46 0.86 3.97
CA GLU A 12 4.44 -0.07 3.45
C GLU A 12 3.83 -0.93 4.54
N ILE A 13 4.65 -1.46 5.44
CA ILE A 13 4.18 -2.20 6.62
C ILE A 13 3.22 -1.33 7.43
N LEU A 14 3.59 -0.07 7.69
CA LEU A 14 2.72 0.89 8.38
C LEU A 14 1.40 1.13 7.63
N ARG A 15 1.42 1.18 6.29
CA ARG A 15 0.20 1.34 5.48
C ARG A 15 -0.74 0.14 5.61
N GLU A 16 -0.24 -1.09 5.57
CA GLU A 16 -1.08 -2.28 5.72
C GLU A 16 -1.64 -2.41 7.14
N HIS A 17 -0.85 -2.05 8.17
CA HIS A 17 -1.37 -1.96 9.54
C HIS A 17 -2.48 -0.89 9.67
N ALA A 18 -2.29 0.28 9.09
CA ALA A 18 -3.31 1.34 9.09
C ALA A 18 -4.58 0.90 8.34
N ARG A 19 -4.43 0.16 7.23
CA ARG A 19 -5.55 -0.44 6.49
C ARG A 19 -6.30 -1.46 7.35
N ALA A 20 -5.59 -2.37 8.02
CA ALA A 20 -6.18 -3.35 8.92
C ALA A 20 -6.91 -2.68 10.10
N ALA A 21 -6.31 -1.65 10.71
CA ALA A 21 -6.92 -0.89 11.79
C ALA A 21 -8.25 -0.23 11.37
N ARG A 22 -8.31 0.37 10.17
CA ARG A 22 -9.56 0.93 9.61
C ARG A 22 -10.60 -0.16 9.38
N ALA A 23 -10.20 -1.28 8.79
CA ALA A 23 -11.11 -2.41 8.57
C ALA A 23 -11.67 -2.98 9.89
N MET A 24 -10.85 -3.08 10.94
CA MET A 24 -11.30 -3.49 12.28
C MET A 24 -12.29 -2.51 12.91
N ALA A 25 -12.15 -1.21 12.61
CA ALA A 25 -13.08 -0.17 13.03
C ALA A 25 -14.33 -0.06 12.15
N ASN A 26 -14.53 -0.98 11.17
CA ASN A 26 -15.57 -0.89 10.13
C ASN A 26 -15.55 0.42 9.35
N GLN A 27 -14.36 1.02 9.21
CA GLN A 27 -14.14 2.23 8.46
C GLN A 27 -13.63 1.88 7.06
N THR A 28 -14.35 2.32 6.04
CA THR A 28 -13.99 2.07 4.63
C THR A 28 -12.91 3.03 4.13
N LEU A 29 -12.95 4.29 4.57
CA LEU A 29 -12.08 5.37 4.09
C LEU A 29 -11.35 6.04 5.25
N PRO A 30 -10.07 6.43 5.10
CA PRO A 30 -9.34 7.13 6.15
C PRO A 30 -9.96 8.51 6.42
N PHE A 31 -9.99 8.94 7.69
CA PHE A 31 -10.31 10.33 8.05
C PHE A 31 -9.11 11.24 7.74
N SER A 32 -8.95 11.57 6.46
CA SER A 32 -7.91 12.44 5.96
C SER A 32 -8.54 13.69 5.34
N VAL A 33 -7.78 14.79 5.31
CA VAL A 33 -8.20 16.02 4.62
C VAL A 33 -8.57 15.72 3.17
N CYS A 34 -7.82 14.87 2.48
CA CYS A 34 -8.15 14.47 1.10
C CYS A 34 -9.49 13.72 0.99
N THR A 35 -9.85 12.91 2.00
CA THR A 35 -11.16 12.23 2.02
C THR A 35 -12.28 13.25 2.19
N ILE A 36 -12.12 14.20 3.12
CA ILE A 36 -13.10 15.27 3.37
C ILE A 36 -13.29 16.13 2.12
N LEU A 37 -12.18 16.60 1.54
CA LEU A 37 -12.23 17.43 0.33
C LEU A 37 -12.89 16.72 -0.86
N ARG A 38 -12.71 15.39 -0.96
CA ARG A 38 -13.37 14.57 -1.98
C ARG A 38 -14.88 14.43 -1.71
N GLU A 39 -15.29 14.27 -0.46
CA GLU A 39 -16.71 14.20 -0.09
C GLU A 39 -17.43 15.55 -0.29
N GLU A 40 -16.72 16.67 -0.12
CA GLU A 40 -17.22 18.02 -0.37
C GLU A 40 -17.15 18.45 -1.85
N GLU A 41 -16.63 17.58 -2.74
CA GLU A 41 -16.46 17.90 -4.15
C GLU A 41 -17.80 17.95 -4.90
N ILE A 42 -18.09 19.10 -5.53
CA ILE A 42 -19.39 19.35 -6.18
C ILE A 42 -19.37 18.93 -7.67
N TYR A 43 -18.21 18.95 -8.32
CA TYR A 43 -18.12 18.76 -9.77
C TYR A 43 -18.15 17.29 -10.21
N ASN A 44 -17.70 16.36 -9.37
CA ASN A 44 -17.54 14.94 -9.72
C ASN A 44 -18.52 14.01 -8.98
N GLN A 45 -19.65 14.54 -8.50
CA GLN A 45 -20.62 13.80 -7.66
C GLN A 45 -21.14 12.51 -8.32
N GLN A 46 -21.43 12.52 -9.62
CA GLN A 46 -21.91 11.32 -10.33
C GLN A 46 -20.86 10.20 -10.39
N GLU A 47 -19.58 10.55 -10.49
CA GLU A 47 -18.48 9.57 -10.47
C GLU A 47 -18.28 9.02 -9.07
N LEU A 48 -18.37 9.88 -8.05
CA LEU A 48 -18.28 9.50 -6.64
C LEU A 48 -19.39 8.53 -6.24
N GLU A 49 -20.64 8.80 -6.62
CA GLU A 49 -21.78 7.91 -6.34
C GLU A 49 -21.60 6.51 -6.97
N GLN A 50 -21.08 6.43 -8.20
CA GLN A 50 -20.80 5.15 -8.86
C GLN A 50 -19.67 4.35 -8.18
N VAL A 51 -18.65 5.04 -7.66
CA VAL A 51 -17.56 4.41 -6.91
C VAL A 51 -18.07 3.89 -5.56
N GLU A 52 -18.85 4.71 -4.83
CA GLU A 52 -19.42 4.30 -3.56
C GLU A 52 -20.37 3.11 -3.68
N ASP A 53 -21.20 3.05 -4.72
CA ASP A 53 -22.12 1.92 -4.92
C ASP A 53 -21.40 0.61 -5.25
N ARG A 54 -20.23 0.67 -5.90
CA ARG A 54 -19.38 -0.52 -6.06
C ARG A 54 -18.81 -0.99 -4.72
N ASP A 55 -18.41 -0.05 -3.86
CA ASP A 55 -17.75 -0.36 -2.58
C ASP A 55 -18.75 -0.76 -1.48
N LYS A 56 -20.00 -0.26 -1.50
CA LYS A 56 -21.07 -0.63 -0.55
C LYS A 56 -21.41 -2.12 -0.58
N ASN A 57 -21.27 -2.77 -1.74
CA ASN A 57 -21.62 -4.19 -1.90
C ASN A 57 -20.53 -5.14 -1.36
N VAL A 58 -19.36 -4.58 -1.01
CA VAL A 58 -18.25 -5.32 -0.41
C VAL A 58 -18.11 -4.85 1.04
N ARG A 59 -19.03 -5.30 1.92
CA ARG A 59 -18.76 -5.29 3.36
C ARG A 59 -17.60 -6.26 3.62
N SER A 60 -16.37 -5.77 3.42
CA SER A 60 -15.15 -6.50 3.72
C SER A 60 -15.04 -6.62 5.24
N ARG A 61 -15.67 -7.66 5.79
CA ARG A 61 -15.50 -8.00 7.19
C ARG A 61 -14.02 -8.31 7.39
N TYR A 62 -13.37 -7.57 8.28
CA TYR A 62 -11.97 -7.77 8.58
C TYR A 62 -11.68 -9.26 8.83
N ASN A 63 -10.64 -9.76 8.16
CA ASN A 63 -10.16 -11.12 8.28
C ASN A 63 -8.67 -11.09 8.60
N GLY A 64 -8.28 -11.55 9.79
CA GLY A 64 -6.88 -11.56 10.22
C GLY A 64 -5.95 -12.33 9.28
N ARG A 65 -6.44 -13.37 8.58
CA ARG A 65 -5.64 -14.08 7.55
C ARG A 65 -5.36 -13.20 6.35
N GLN A 66 -6.29 -12.32 5.99
CA GLN A 66 -6.12 -11.43 4.87
C GLN A 66 -5.09 -10.34 5.18
N PHE A 67 -5.04 -9.86 6.43
CA PHE A 67 -3.98 -8.98 6.89
C PHE A 67 -2.59 -9.64 6.79
N LEU A 68 -2.46 -10.89 7.25
CA LEU A 68 -1.20 -11.64 7.13
C LEU A 68 -0.78 -11.83 5.66
N SER A 69 -1.74 -12.07 4.77
CA SER A 69 -1.47 -12.16 3.32
C SER A 69 -0.92 -10.84 2.77
N TRP A 70 -1.48 -9.69 3.16
CA TRP A 70 -0.98 -8.39 2.70
C TRP A 70 0.44 -8.10 3.19
N LEU A 71 0.77 -8.48 4.43
CA LEU A 71 2.15 -8.37 4.92
C LEU A 71 3.10 -9.26 4.13
N GLN A 72 2.68 -10.48 3.79
CA GLN A 72 3.48 -11.37 2.95
C GLN A 72 3.74 -10.76 1.56
N ASP A 73 2.72 -10.17 0.93
CA ASP A 73 2.88 -9.51 -0.38
C ASP A 73 3.91 -8.36 -0.32
N VAL A 74 3.94 -7.63 0.81
CA VAL A 74 4.89 -6.55 1.09
C VAL A 74 6.32 -7.11 1.25
N ASP A 75 6.48 -8.20 2.01
CA ASP A 75 7.77 -8.89 2.19
C ASP A 75 8.31 -9.46 0.88
N ASP A 76 7.45 -10.14 0.09
CA ASP A 76 7.82 -10.74 -1.20
C ASP A 76 8.29 -9.66 -2.18
N LYS A 77 7.58 -8.52 -2.21
CA LYS A 77 7.97 -7.37 -3.03
C LYS A 77 9.32 -6.80 -2.59
N TYR A 78 9.55 -6.65 -1.28
CA TYR A 78 10.82 -6.17 -0.76
C TYR A 78 11.97 -7.08 -1.18
N GLU A 79 11.81 -8.40 -1.05
CA GLU A 79 12.87 -9.34 -1.38
C GLU A 79 13.20 -9.29 -2.88
N LYS A 80 12.20 -9.18 -3.75
CA LYS A 80 12.40 -9.00 -5.19
C LYS A 80 13.20 -7.74 -5.51
N ILE A 81 12.85 -6.60 -4.90
CA ILE A 81 13.55 -5.32 -5.15
C ILE A 81 14.99 -5.39 -4.61
N LYS A 82 15.18 -5.98 -3.43
CA LYS A 82 16.50 -6.17 -2.83
C LYS A 82 17.41 -7.02 -3.72
N GLN A 83 16.91 -8.12 -4.27
CA GLN A 83 17.67 -8.96 -5.20
C GLN A 83 18.10 -8.20 -6.45
N LEU A 84 17.19 -7.42 -7.05
CA LEU A 84 17.51 -6.60 -8.22
C LEU A 84 18.57 -5.52 -7.92
N LEU A 85 18.49 -4.89 -6.73
CA LEU A 85 19.47 -3.90 -6.29
C LEU A 85 20.87 -4.52 -6.13
N LEU A 86 20.95 -5.69 -5.49
CA LEU A 86 22.22 -6.40 -5.30
C LEU A 86 22.82 -6.85 -6.63
N LEU A 87 22.00 -7.37 -7.55
CA LEU A 87 22.44 -7.77 -8.88
C LEU A 87 23.03 -6.58 -9.65
N ARG A 88 22.37 -5.41 -9.58
CA ARG A 88 22.88 -4.20 -10.21
C ARG A 88 24.22 -3.77 -9.62
N HIS A 89 24.35 -3.76 -8.29
CA HIS A 89 25.61 -3.43 -7.62
C HIS A 89 26.74 -4.38 -8.02
N HIS A 90 26.42 -5.66 -8.19
CA HIS A 90 27.40 -6.64 -8.66
C HIS A 90 27.89 -6.32 -10.07
N HIS A 91 26.98 -6.08 -11.03
CA HIS A 91 27.35 -5.71 -12.39
C HIS A 91 28.12 -4.39 -12.45
N GLU A 92 27.71 -3.39 -11.67
CA GLU A 92 28.43 -2.11 -11.55
C GLU A 92 29.85 -2.33 -11.04
N ALA A 93 30.04 -3.17 -10.02
CA ALA A 93 31.36 -3.49 -9.49
C ALA A 93 32.22 -4.26 -10.50
N GLU A 94 31.67 -5.28 -11.18
CA GLU A 94 32.38 -6.06 -12.19
C GLU A 94 32.83 -5.20 -13.38
N SER A 95 31.99 -4.23 -13.80
CA SER A 95 32.32 -3.32 -14.90
C SER A 95 33.51 -2.41 -14.63
N LEU A 96 33.89 -2.21 -13.35
CA LEU A 96 35.07 -1.42 -12.98
C LEU A 96 36.38 -2.20 -13.13
N TYR A 97 36.32 -3.53 -13.19
CA TYR A 97 37.48 -4.41 -13.33
C TYR A 97 37.64 -4.98 -14.75
N ALA A 98 36.73 -4.66 -15.66
CA ALA A 98 36.74 -5.03 -17.08
C ALA A 98 37.39 -3.94 -17.94
#